data_AF-A0A7C4MCJ6-F1
#
_entry.id   AF-A0A7C4MCJ6-F1
#
_cell.length_a   1.000
_cell.length_b   1.000
_cell.length_c   1.000
_cell.angle_alpha   90.00
_cell.angle_beta   90.00
_cell.angle_gamma   90.00
#
_symmetry.space_group_name_H-M   'P 1'
#
loop_
_entity.id
_entity.type
_entity.pdbx_description
1 polymer ?
#
loop_
_entity_poly.entity_id
_entity_poly.type
_entity_poly.pdbx_seq_one_letter_code
_entity_poly.pdbx_strand_id
1 'polypeptide(L)'
;MNNRSPFNNGSIPEPGVIVLYGGDELFFNEHVLRFYNYVLNEWKLSEKPVALYFGCSFHKPFSRSFIHMKAIRMLKKHGLKDFVQQFIISEPLTICPRELETTFPAAHYDFPPELLGDNGKDEFVRRLKMFLSKRASKAYKYHVVFAPNHHKEIFNEAAENLLNPIYVPYNLYQLPKLLHVLKKLKKCQGR
;
A
#
# COMPACT_ATOMS: atom_id res chain seq x y z
N MET A 1 -14.70 12.36 24.16
CA MET A 1 -13.31 12.61 24.59
C MET A 1 -12.61 13.43 23.51
N ASN A 2 -11.92 14.50 23.91
CA ASN A 2 -11.50 15.61 23.06
C ASN A 2 -10.65 15.18 21.85
N ASN A 3 -11.20 15.38 20.65
CA ASN A 3 -10.50 15.33 19.36
C ASN A 3 -9.59 16.57 19.25
N ARG A 4 -8.47 16.59 19.98
CA ARG A 4 -7.44 17.61 19.72
C ARG A 4 -6.74 17.20 18.44
N SER A 5 -6.89 18.03 17.42
CA SER A 5 -6.03 17.98 16.24
C SER A 5 -4.56 17.89 16.70
N PRO A 6 -3.73 16.98 16.17
CA PRO A 6 -2.30 16.94 16.48
C PRO A 6 -1.57 18.19 15.95
N PHE A 7 -2.28 19.07 15.24
CA PHE A 7 -1.74 20.28 14.65
C PHE A 7 -2.00 21.49 15.56
N ASN A 8 -0.91 22.14 15.98
CA ASN A 8 -0.93 23.35 16.83
C ASN A 8 -1.80 24.49 16.27
N ASN A 9 -2.06 24.53 14.95
CA ASN A 9 -2.89 25.55 14.28
C ASN A 9 -4.12 24.99 13.53
N GLY A 10 -4.49 23.72 13.74
CA GLY A 10 -5.66 23.12 13.07
C GLY A 10 -5.51 22.79 11.58
N SER A 11 -4.42 23.20 10.91
CA SER A 11 -4.11 22.86 9.52
C SER A 11 -3.24 21.61 9.40
N ILE A 12 -3.62 20.69 8.50
CA ILE A 12 -2.78 19.53 8.14
C ILE A 12 -1.51 20.04 7.44
N PRO A 13 -0.30 19.61 7.86
CA PRO A 13 0.96 19.97 7.21
C PRO A 13 1.01 19.53 5.75
N GLU A 14 1.90 20.15 4.98
CA GLU A 14 2.15 19.74 3.60
C GLU A 14 2.62 18.27 3.52
N PRO A 15 2.22 17.50 2.49
CA PRO A 15 2.63 16.11 2.33
C PRO A 15 4.17 15.94 2.31
N GLY A 16 4.67 15.04 3.16
CA GLY A 16 6.10 14.81 3.39
C GLY A 16 6.65 15.52 4.62
N VAL A 17 5.88 16.42 5.27
CA VAL A 17 6.22 16.93 6.60
C VAL A 17 5.86 15.86 7.64
N ILE A 18 6.86 15.35 8.33
CA ILE A 18 6.68 14.27 9.30
C ILE A 18 6.22 14.83 10.64
N VAL A 19 5.14 14.26 11.18
CA VAL A 19 4.55 14.64 12.48
C VAL A 19 4.19 13.45 13.37
N LEU A 20 4.23 12.22 12.83
CA LEU A 20 4.15 10.98 13.60
C LEU A 20 5.49 10.27 13.48
N TYR A 21 6.10 9.87 14.59
CA TYR A 21 7.36 9.14 14.62
C TYR A 21 7.24 8.02 15.65
N GLY A 22 7.77 6.84 15.35
CA GLY A 22 7.71 5.72 16.28
C GLY A 22 7.85 4.34 15.64
N GLY A 23 7.68 3.32 16.49
CA GLY A 23 7.63 1.90 16.12
C GLY A 23 6.23 1.34 16.28
N ASP A 24 6.12 0.12 16.84
CA ASP A 24 4.88 -0.64 17.00
C ASP A 24 3.69 0.16 17.56
N GLU A 25 3.92 1.10 18.47
CA GLU A 25 2.88 1.96 19.05
C GLU A 25 2.11 2.76 17.99
N LEU A 26 2.73 3.07 16.85
CA LEU A 26 2.06 3.78 15.75
C LEU A 26 0.98 2.94 15.09
N PHE A 27 1.02 1.60 15.15
CA PHE A 27 -0.10 0.79 14.69
C PHE A 27 -1.37 1.08 15.49
N PHE A 28 -1.23 1.49 16.75
CA PHE A 28 -2.35 1.79 17.65
C PHE A 28 -2.64 3.28 17.79
N ASN A 29 -1.87 4.14 17.09
CA ASN A 29 -2.15 5.56 17.02
C ASN A 29 -3.54 5.82 16.41
N GLU A 30 -4.31 6.73 17.01
CA GLU A 30 -5.69 6.95 16.60
C GLU A 30 -5.85 7.39 15.14
N HIS A 31 -4.90 8.15 14.59
CA HIS A 31 -4.97 8.62 13.22
C HIS A 31 -4.65 7.50 12.23
N VAL A 32 -3.68 6.65 12.57
CA VAL A 32 -3.35 5.45 11.79
C VAL A 32 -4.52 4.48 11.80
N LEU A 33 -5.14 4.25 12.96
CA LEU A 33 -6.35 3.43 13.10
C LEU A 33 -7.51 3.98 12.29
N ARG A 34 -7.79 5.29 12.36
CA ARG A 34 -8.84 5.93 11.56
C ARG A 34 -8.59 5.79 10.07
N PHE A 35 -7.36 6.00 9.61
CA PHE A 35 -6.99 5.80 8.21
C PHE A 35 -7.21 4.36 7.76
N TYR A 36 -6.70 3.39 8.52
CA TYR A 36 -6.87 1.97 8.21
C TYR A 36 -8.35 1.59 8.18
N ASN A 37 -9.13 2.03 9.17
CA ASN A 37 -10.57 1.77 9.23
C ASN A 37 -11.32 2.40 8.06
N TYR A 38 -10.97 3.62 7.65
CA TYR A 38 -11.51 4.24 6.45
C TYR A 38 -11.19 3.41 5.20
N VAL A 39 -9.93 3.00 5.01
CA VAL A 39 -9.52 2.15 3.86
C VAL A 39 -10.25 0.81 3.87
N LEU A 40 -10.44 0.20 5.04
CA LEU A 40 -11.12 -1.08 5.20
C LEU A 40 -12.64 -0.99 5.02
N ASN A 41 -13.27 0.12 5.42
CA ASN A 41 -14.73 0.21 5.57
C ASN A 41 -15.41 1.17 4.58
N GLU A 42 -14.73 2.21 4.11
CA GLU A 42 -15.35 3.33 3.42
C GLU A 42 -14.70 3.67 2.08
N TRP A 43 -13.39 3.43 1.92
CA TRP A 43 -12.70 3.70 0.66
C TRP A 43 -13.36 2.97 -0.51
N LYS A 44 -13.68 3.74 -1.56
CA LYS A 44 -14.35 3.24 -2.76
C LYS A 44 -13.36 2.42 -3.58
N LEU A 45 -13.67 1.14 -3.74
CA LEU A 45 -12.91 0.25 -4.61
C LEU A 45 -12.95 0.73 -6.06
N SER A 46 -11.83 0.60 -6.76
CA SER A 46 -11.77 0.84 -8.20
C SER A 46 -12.36 -0.34 -8.97
N GLU A 47 -12.93 -0.10 -10.14
CA GLU A 47 -13.38 -1.15 -11.07
C GLU A 47 -12.24 -1.84 -11.82
N LYS A 48 -10.99 -1.51 -11.47
CA LYS A 48 -9.80 -2.05 -12.11
C LYS A 48 -9.63 -3.53 -11.74
N PRO A 49 -9.35 -4.43 -12.68
CA PRO A 49 -9.30 -5.87 -12.39
C PRO A 49 -8.00 -6.34 -11.73
N VAL A 50 -6.94 -5.52 -11.72
CA VAL A 50 -5.64 -5.89 -11.13
C VAL A 50 -5.35 -5.07 -9.88
N ALA A 51 -5.02 -5.73 -8.78
CA ALA A 51 -4.34 -5.13 -7.63
C ALA A 51 -2.83 -5.34 -7.75
N LEU A 52 -2.07 -4.24 -7.84
CA LEU A 52 -0.61 -4.23 -7.80
C LEU A 52 -0.14 -3.72 -6.44
N TYR A 53 0.53 -4.58 -5.69
CA TYR A 53 1.06 -4.29 -4.36
C TYR A 53 2.53 -3.91 -4.44
N PHE A 54 2.85 -2.73 -3.92
CA PHE A 54 4.21 -2.27 -3.68
C PHE A 54 4.54 -2.36 -2.20
N GLY A 55 5.81 -2.53 -1.84
CA GLY A 55 6.28 -2.19 -0.50
C GLY A 55 6.38 -0.69 -0.32
N CYS A 56 6.58 -0.24 0.91
CA CYS A 56 6.78 1.17 1.20
C CYS A 56 8.13 1.68 0.67
N SER A 57 8.31 2.99 0.71
CA SER A 57 9.59 3.64 0.50
C SER A 57 9.83 4.67 1.59
N PHE A 58 11.10 4.95 1.90
CA PHE A 58 11.48 5.97 2.87
C PHE A 58 10.83 7.33 2.58
N HIS A 59 10.83 7.74 1.32
CA HIS A 59 10.23 9.01 0.90
C HIS A 59 8.71 8.97 0.92
N LYS A 60 8.10 10.01 1.50
CA LYS A 60 6.66 10.29 1.46
C LYS A 60 6.39 11.62 0.74
N PRO A 61 5.34 11.70 -0.10
CA PRO A 61 4.48 10.61 -0.57
C PRO A 61 5.25 9.54 -1.34
N PHE A 62 4.80 8.28 -1.29
CA PHE A 62 5.53 7.12 -1.82
C PHE A 62 5.89 7.24 -3.31
N SER A 63 5.06 7.95 -4.10
CA SER A 63 5.34 8.24 -5.51
C SER A 63 6.62 9.03 -5.77
N ARG A 64 7.19 9.70 -4.76
CA ARG A 64 8.49 10.37 -4.85
C ARG A 64 9.67 9.40 -4.90
N SER A 65 9.49 8.15 -4.46
CA SER A 65 10.51 7.11 -4.60
C SER A 65 10.79 6.79 -6.06
N PHE A 66 12.06 6.61 -6.40
CA PHE A 66 12.52 6.42 -7.76
C PHE A 66 11.83 5.23 -8.46
N ILE A 67 11.71 4.09 -7.79
CA ILE A 67 11.08 2.89 -8.35
C ILE A 67 9.57 3.04 -8.52
N HIS A 68 8.88 3.69 -7.58
CA HIS A 68 7.46 4.02 -7.71
C HIS A 68 7.22 4.96 -8.88
N MET A 69 8.01 6.03 -8.97
CA MET A 69 7.95 6.99 -10.08
C MET A 69 8.12 6.28 -11.44
N LYS A 70 9.10 5.38 -11.56
CA LYS A 70 9.33 4.61 -12.80
C LYS A 70 8.16 3.67 -13.11
N ALA A 71 7.63 2.96 -12.11
CA ALA A 71 6.46 2.10 -12.28
C ALA A 71 5.21 2.89 -12.72
N ILE A 72 4.92 4.02 -12.07
CA ILE A 72 3.79 4.91 -12.42
C ILE A 72 3.92 5.41 -13.86
N ARG A 73 5.11 5.89 -14.26
CA ARG A 73 5.37 6.36 -15.63
C ARG A 73 5.21 5.23 -16.65
N MET A 74 5.68 4.03 -16.33
CA MET A 74 5.50 2.84 -17.17
C MET A 74 4.01 2.49 -17.34
N LEU A 75 3.23 2.46 -16.26
CA LEU A 75 1.79 2.19 -16.32
C LEU A 75 1.05 3.22 -17.20
N LYS A 76 1.38 4.51 -17.07
CA LYS A 76 0.82 5.58 -17.91
C LYS A 76 1.21 5.40 -19.37
N LYS A 77 2.51 5.22 -19.66
CA LYS A 77 3.05 5.09 -21.03
C LYS A 77 2.41 3.93 -21.81
N HIS A 78 2.01 2.86 -21.13
CA HIS A 78 1.46 1.66 -21.76
C HIS A 78 -0.06 1.51 -21.61
N GLY A 79 -0.78 2.57 -21.20
CA GLY A 79 -2.24 2.53 -21.10
C GLY A 79 -2.75 1.51 -20.07
N LEU A 80 -2.02 1.34 -18.96
CA LEU A 80 -2.36 0.41 -17.87
C LEU A 80 -2.91 1.12 -16.63
N LYS A 81 -2.93 2.46 -16.61
CA LYS A 81 -3.39 3.27 -15.46
C LYS A 81 -4.81 2.90 -15.00
N ASP A 82 -5.72 2.71 -15.95
CA ASP A 82 -7.13 2.40 -15.68
C ASP A 82 -7.40 0.89 -15.61
N PHE A 83 -6.34 0.08 -15.68
CA PHE A 83 -6.40 -1.38 -15.57
C PHE A 83 -5.80 -1.89 -14.24
N VAL A 84 -4.94 -1.09 -13.61
CA VAL A 84 -4.17 -1.48 -12.42
C VAL A 84 -4.46 -0.54 -11.26
N GLN A 85 -5.05 -1.08 -10.19
CA GLN A 85 -5.10 -0.43 -8.89
C GLN A 85 -3.78 -0.64 -8.16
N GLN A 86 -3.26 0.43 -7.56
CA GLN A 86 -1.99 0.38 -6.86
C GLN A 86 -2.23 0.47 -5.37
N PHE A 87 -1.61 -0.43 -4.62
CA PHE A 87 -1.57 -0.45 -3.17
C PHE A 87 -0.13 -0.37 -2.68
N ILE A 88 0.09 0.37 -1.59
CA ILE A 88 1.36 0.42 -0.88
C ILE A 88 1.16 -0.30 0.44
N ILE A 89 1.91 -1.38 0.65
CA ILE A 89 1.99 -2.13 1.90
C ILE A 89 3.05 -1.43 2.74
N SER A 90 2.67 -0.92 3.91
CA SER A 90 3.57 -0.14 4.76
C SER A 90 3.17 -0.19 6.22
N GLU A 91 4.18 -0.24 7.07
CA GLU A 91 4.11 0.17 8.47
C GLU A 91 3.80 1.68 8.55
N PRO A 92 3.05 2.17 9.54
CA PRO A 92 2.09 1.44 10.36
C PRO A 92 0.70 1.35 9.70
N LEU A 93 0.51 2.00 8.53
CA LEU A 93 -0.79 2.12 7.85
C LEU A 93 -1.40 0.79 7.42
N THR A 94 -0.60 -0.27 7.39
CA THR A 94 -0.87 -1.58 6.79
C THR A 94 -0.98 -1.52 5.26
N ILE A 95 -1.96 -0.78 4.74
CA ILE A 95 -2.19 -0.69 3.31
C ILE A 95 -2.74 0.69 2.92
N CYS A 96 -2.15 1.28 1.88
CA CYS A 96 -2.53 2.60 1.36
C CYS A 96 -2.87 2.48 -0.13
N PRO A 97 -4.13 2.73 -0.54
CA PRO A 97 -4.46 3.00 -1.94
C PRO A 97 -3.66 4.20 -2.45
N ARG A 98 -3.09 4.12 -3.66
CA ARG A 98 -2.21 5.16 -4.22
C ARG A 98 -2.82 6.56 -4.20
N GLU A 99 -4.11 6.69 -4.45
CA GLU A 99 -4.82 7.98 -4.44
C GLU A 99 -4.88 8.66 -3.06
N LEU A 100 -4.63 7.92 -1.98
CA LEU A 100 -4.61 8.44 -0.61
C LEU A 100 -3.20 8.75 -0.10
N GLU A 101 -2.15 8.52 -0.90
CA GLU A 101 -0.75 8.61 -0.42
C GLU A 101 -0.31 10.01 0.03
N THR A 102 -1.02 11.06 -0.39
CA THR A 102 -0.75 12.46 -0.02
C THR A 102 -1.60 12.92 1.16
N THR A 103 -2.50 12.09 1.66
CA THR A 103 -3.42 12.45 2.75
C THR A 103 -2.79 12.18 4.12
N PHE A 104 -3.30 12.83 5.17
CA PHE A 104 -2.91 12.51 6.53
C PHE A 104 -3.60 11.22 6.99
N PRO A 105 -2.90 10.30 7.69
CA PRO A 105 -1.49 10.35 8.09
C PRO A 105 -0.52 9.78 7.06
N ALA A 106 -0.99 9.29 5.91
CA ALA A 106 -0.18 8.54 4.96
C ALA A 106 1.08 9.24 4.45
N ALA A 107 1.08 10.57 4.36
CA ALA A 107 2.24 11.36 3.95
C ALA A 107 3.07 11.93 5.11
N HIS A 108 2.72 11.64 6.37
CA HIS A 108 3.17 12.44 7.53
C HIS A 108 3.68 11.62 8.71
N TYR A 109 3.98 10.34 8.51
CA TYR A 109 4.62 9.51 9.52
C TYR A 109 6.03 9.15 9.12
N ASP A 110 6.88 8.80 10.08
CA ASP A 110 8.12 8.09 9.87
C ASP A 110 8.17 6.87 10.79
N PHE A 111 8.49 5.72 10.20
CA PHE A 111 8.53 4.42 10.88
C PHE A 111 9.81 3.73 10.39
N PRO A 112 10.88 3.74 11.19
CA PRO A 112 12.09 2.98 10.90
C PRO A 112 11.78 1.47 10.92
N PRO A 113 12.06 0.71 9.84
CA PRO A 113 11.75 -0.72 9.78
C PRO A 113 12.34 -1.56 10.93
N GLU A 114 13.47 -1.14 11.47
CA GLU A 114 14.13 -1.77 12.63
C GLU A 114 13.34 -1.65 13.94
N LEU A 115 12.34 -0.75 14.01
CA LEU A 115 11.44 -0.61 15.16
C LEU A 115 10.18 -1.46 15.06
N LEU A 116 10.07 -2.31 14.03
CA LEU A 116 8.99 -3.29 13.94
C LEU A 116 9.28 -4.46 14.86
N GLY A 117 8.56 -4.53 15.97
CA GLY A 117 8.54 -5.66 16.89
C GLY A 117 7.44 -6.67 16.54
N ASP A 118 7.35 -7.73 17.35
CA ASP A 118 6.40 -8.82 17.14
C ASP A 118 4.95 -8.34 17.22
N ASN A 119 4.62 -7.45 18.16
CA ASN A 119 3.26 -6.92 18.32
C ASN A 119 2.81 -6.11 17.10
N GLY A 120 3.68 -5.24 16.57
CA GLY A 120 3.40 -4.48 15.36
C GLY A 120 3.30 -5.38 14.14
N LYS A 121 4.18 -6.39 14.03
CA LYS A 121 4.13 -7.38 12.95
C LYS A 121 2.82 -8.17 12.95
N ASP A 122 2.39 -8.67 14.11
CA ASP A 122 1.13 -9.41 14.25
C ASP A 122 -0.06 -8.54 13.84
N GLU A 123 -0.08 -7.28 14.28
CA GLU A 123 -1.13 -6.35 13.92
C GLU A 123 -1.11 -6.00 12.42
N PHE A 124 0.08 -5.87 11.83
CA PHE A 124 0.26 -5.65 10.40
C PHE A 124 -0.32 -6.82 9.59
N VAL A 125 0.08 -8.05 9.89
CA VAL A 125 -0.42 -9.25 9.21
C VAL A 125 -1.94 -9.37 9.39
N ARG A 126 -2.44 -9.21 10.62
CA ARG A 126 -3.86 -9.30 10.94
C ARG A 126 -4.69 -8.31 10.14
N ARG A 127 -4.27 -7.03 10.11
CA ARG A 127 -4.96 -5.97 9.36
C ARG A 127 -4.87 -6.19 7.85
N LEU A 128 -3.72 -6.60 7.34
CA LEU A 128 -3.56 -6.86 5.93
C LEU A 128 -4.48 -8.01 5.50
N LYS A 129 -4.53 -9.10 6.28
CA LYS A 129 -5.43 -10.25 6.05
C LYS A 129 -6.90 -9.84 6.06
N MET A 130 -7.30 -8.95 6.97
CA MET A 130 -8.66 -8.40 7.00
C MET A 130 -8.99 -7.60 5.73
N PHE A 131 -8.09 -6.72 5.28
CA PHE A 131 -8.31 -5.98 4.04
C PHE A 131 -8.37 -6.92 2.83
N LEU A 132 -7.43 -7.86 2.72
CA LEU A 132 -7.37 -8.80 1.61
C LEU A 132 -8.65 -9.64 1.53
N SER A 133 -9.14 -10.15 2.66
CA SER A 133 -10.31 -11.03 2.70
C SER A 133 -11.64 -10.30 2.55
N LYS A 134 -11.78 -9.12 3.16
CA LYS A 134 -13.02 -8.33 3.12
C LYS A 134 -13.19 -7.60 1.80
N ARG A 135 -12.08 -7.10 1.22
CA ARG A 135 -12.09 -6.21 0.06
C ARG A 135 -11.40 -6.84 -1.15
N ALA A 136 -10.09 -7.11 -1.04
CA ALA A 136 -9.27 -7.30 -2.24
C ALA A 136 -9.64 -8.56 -3.01
N SER A 137 -9.83 -9.70 -2.32
CA SER A 137 -10.16 -10.99 -2.93
C SER A 137 -11.47 -10.99 -3.72
N LYS A 138 -12.39 -10.10 -3.37
CA LYS A 138 -13.70 -9.96 -4.02
C LYS A 138 -13.67 -8.96 -5.17
N ALA A 139 -12.82 -7.93 -5.06
CA ALA A 139 -12.82 -6.79 -5.96
C ALA A 139 -11.85 -6.96 -7.15
N TYR A 140 -10.74 -7.67 -6.95
CA TYR A 140 -9.68 -7.79 -7.95
C TYR A 140 -9.57 -9.23 -8.46
N LYS A 141 -9.52 -9.39 -9.78
CA LYS A 141 -9.34 -10.70 -10.42
C LYS A 141 -7.90 -11.20 -10.31
N TYR A 142 -6.95 -10.26 -10.34
CA TYR A 142 -5.52 -10.59 -10.33
C TYR A 142 -4.79 -9.80 -9.24
N HIS A 143 -3.91 -10.48 -8.52
CA HIS A 143 -3.06 -9.91 -7.49
C HIS A 143 -1.61 -10.03 -7.93
N VAL A 144 -0.91 -8.90 -8.04
CA VAL A 144 0.49 -8.84 -8.47
C VAL A 144 1.30 -8.20 -7.36
N VAL A 145 2.34 -8.88 -6.89
CA VAL A 145 3.20 -8.38 -5.81
C VAL A 145 4.55 -7.97 -6.40
N PHE A 146 4.91 -6.70 -6.20
CA PHE A 146 6.18 -6.11 -6.58
C PHE A 146 6.71 -5.31 -5.39
N ALA A 147 7.21 -6.02 -4.39
CA ALA A 147 7.62 -5.48 -3.10
C ALA A 147 8.95 -6.07 -2.61
N PRO A 148 9.73 -5.35 -1.77
CA PRO A 148 10.89 -5.90 -1.06
C PRO A 148 10.55 -7.16 -0.27
N ASN A 149 11.57 -7.94 0.11
CA ASN A 149 11.36 -9.20 0.84
C ASN A 149 10.56 -9.03 2.13
N HIS A 150 10.88 -8.01 2.93
CA HIS A 150 10.17 -7.70 4.17
C HIS A 150 8.64 -7.58 3.97
N HIS A 151 8.19 -6.66 3.11
CA HIS A 151 6.76 -6.48 2.84
C HIS A 151 6.14 -7.68 2.11
N LYS A 152 6.92 -8.40 1.31
CA LYS A 152 6.48 -9.62 0.63
C LYS A 152 6.20 -10.74 1.64
N GLU A 153 7.01 -10.90 2.68
CA GLU A 153 6.80 -11.90 3.74
C GLU A 153 5.51 -11.61 4.53
N ILE A 154 5.32 -10.36 4.96
CA ILE A 154 4.06 -9.91 5.60
C ILE A 154 2.86 -10.15 4.69
N PHE A 155 2.98 -9.86 3.39
CA PHE A 155 1.92 -10.11 2.44
C PHE A 155 1.61 -11.60 2.29
N ASN A 156 2.64 -12.45 2.20
CA ASN A 156 2.47 -13.89 2.03
C ASN A 156 1.71 -14.49 3.21
N GLU A 157 2.09 -14.11 4.43
CA GLU A 157 1.44 -14.54 5.67
C GLU A 157 -0.03 -14.08 5.72
N ALA A 158 -0.29 -12.83 5.35
CA ALA A 158 -1.64 -12.28 5.32
C ALA A 158 -2.53 -12.87 4.21
N ALA A 159 -1.93 -13.24 3.07
CA ALA A 159 -2.62 -13.75 1.89
C ALA A 159 -2.73 -15.29 1.87
N GLU A 160 -2.13 -15.98 2.84
CA GLU A 160 -2.11 -17.42 2.93
C GLU A 160 -3.53 -18.01 2.86
N ASN A 161 -3.72 -19.02 2.01
CA ASN A 161 -5.00 -19.67 1.75
C ASN A 161 -6.13 -18.74 1.27
N LEU A 162 -5.82 -17.48 0.90
CA LEU A 162 -6.79 -16.48 0.48
C LEU A 162 -6.60 -16.07 -0.98
N LEU A 163 -5.35 -15.82 -1.40
CA LEU A 163 -5.03 -15.33 -2.73
C LEU A 163 -3.98 -16.21 -3.40
N ASN A 164 -3.98 -16.22 -4.74
CA ASN A 164 -2.93 -16.80 -5.57
C ASN A 164 -2.16 -15.68 -6.31
N PRO A 165 -1.30 -14.92 -5.62
CA PRO A 165 -0.61 -13.76 -6.18
C PRO A 165 0.49 -14.13 -7.18
N ILE A 166 0.70 -13.27 -8.17
CA ILE A 166 1.81 -13.33 -9.11
C ILE A 166 2.94 -12.48 -8.56
N TYR A 167 4.08 -13.10 -8.23
CA TYR A 167 5.25 -12.39 -7.74
C TYR A 167 6.15 -11.94 -8.89
N VAL A 168 6.54 -10.66 -8.84
CA VAL A 168 7.59 -10.10 -9.69
C VAL A 168 8.71 -9.61 -8.76
N PRO A 169 9.98 -10.03 -8.97
CA PRO A 169 11.05 -9.62 -8.07
C PRO A 169 11.20 -8.09 -8.04
N TYR A 170 11.33 -7.52 -6.86
CA TYR A 170 11.38 -6.07 -6.67
C TYR A 170 12.77 -5.51 -6.92
N ASN A 171 12.99 -5.01 -8.13
CA ASN A 171 14.11 -4.13 -8.46
C ASN A 171 13.84 -3.40 -9.78
N LEU A 172 14.62 -2.35 -10.06
CA LEU A 172 14.45 -1.52 -11.26
C LEU A 172 14.52 -2.33 -12.56
N TYR A 173 15.45 -3.29 -12.65
CA TYR A 173 15.68 -4.11 -13.84
C TYR A 173 14.54 -5.10 -14.12
N GLN A 174 13.64 -5.32 -13.15
CA GLN A 174 12.48 -6.19 -13.29
C GLN A 174 11.20 -5.43 -13.70
N LEU A 175 11.24 -4.10 -13.86
CA LEU A 175 10.11 -3.34 -14.41
C LEU A 175 9.66 -3.85 -15.80
N PRO A 176 10.56 -4.24 -16.74
CA PRO A 176 10.14 -4.86 -17.99
C PRO A 176 9.37 -6.18 -17.78
N LYS A 177 9.75 -6.98 -16.78
CA LYS A 177 9.03 -8.22 -16.42
C LYS A 177 7.66 -7.90 -15.82
N LEU A 178 7.58 -6.91 -14.92
CA LEU A 178 6.31 -6.41 -14.40
C LEU A 178 5.38 -5.96 -15.54
N LEU A 179 5.90 -5.18 -16.48
CA LEU A 179 5.15 -4.74 -17.66
C LEU A 179 4.64 -5.92 -18.49
N HIS A 180 5.49 -6.92 -18.74
CA HIS A 180 5.11 -8.11 -19.49
C HIS A 180 3.95 -8.84 -18.82
N VAL A 181 4.02 -9.07 -17.50
CA VAL A 181 2.95 -9.70 -16.71
C VAL A 181 1.65 -8.91 -16.86
N LEU A 182 1.68 -7.59 -16.61
CA LEU A 182 0.47 -6.76 -16.68
C LEU A 182 -0.15 -6.72 -18.08
N LYS A 183 0.67 -6.67 -19.14
CA LYS A 183 0.19 -6.75 -20.53
C LYS A 183 -0.45 -8.11 -20.84
N LYS A 184 0.11 -9.20 -20.33
CA LYS A 184 -0.47 -10.55 -20.48
C LYS A 184 -1.84 -10.62 -19.82
N LEU A 185 -1.96 -10.14 -18.58
CA LEU A 185 -3.23 -10.08 -17.85
C LEU A 185 -4.29 -9.24 -18.57
N LYS A 186 -3.91 -8.09 -19.14
CA LYS A 186 -4.82 -7.24 -19.93
C LYS A 186 -5.35 -7.93 -21.18
N LYS A 187 -4.50 -8.70 -21.88
CA LYS A 187 -4.92 -9.50 -23.04
C LYS A 187 -5.89 -10.62 -22.66
N CYS A 188 -5.72 -11.24 -21.49
CA CYS A 188 -6.60 -12.30 -20.98
C CYS A 188 -7.97 -11.80 -20.48
N GLN A 189 -8.15 -10.48 -20.32
CA GLN A 189 -9.44 -9.87 -19.93
C GLN A 189 -10.34 -9.55 -21.13
N GLY A 190 -9.78 -9.37 -22.33
CA GLY A 190 -10.54 -9.11 -23.56
C GLY A 190 -10.94 -10.37 -24.32
N ARG A 191 -10.82 -11.55 -23.69
CA ARG A 191 -11.36 -12.83 -24.14
C ARG A 191 -12.39 -13.28 -23.10
#